data_AF-A0A3N5ZG88-F1
#
_entry.id   AF-A0A3N5ZG88-F1
#
_cell.length_a   1.000
_cell.length_b   1.000
_cell.length_c   1.000
_cell.angle_alpha   90.00
_cell.angle_beta   90.00
_cell.angle_gamma   90.00
#
_symmetry.space_group_name_H-M   'P 1'
#
loop_
_entity.id
_entity.type
_entity.pdbx_description
1 polymer ?
#
loop_
_entity_poly.entity_id
_entity_poly.type
_entity_poly.pdbx_seq_one_letter_code
_entity_poly.pdbx_strand_id
1 'polypeptide(L)'
;MRAPAVGRPLAALAACLTWLVGAGIPASAAAQPGDGPSGRPISGIRLVVDGRETVERELFRVLETRVGDPYSNLLVRESIVHLMALRRFEDVRVSAETTAGGVLLTYELDPVLAVTGIRLRGSLGLPARQLRATVVNRYGNTPPLERGDEIAAALESALHERGFRSARVTVRPEVGGGGTKAVLVFDVAAGARARVTSLRVIGPRVDNGVQVASRLRVRVGSSFDRADVLSRIERYSEDLRKQGFLQARVTLEEKYSPDGQQADVTISLVRGPHVTLVFRGDPLPEDQRQELVPIHREGSVDVDILEDSSRRIEEYLRGQGYREATAPYTREPRGEDELLLVFTVKRGPQYKVANIEITGASQLPVAALEAGLKLEKGQWFVKGRLDSDAAVIAEQYRRQGFREVKVEPSVVAQATQEALLTARIAINEGPRTVIGETAFDGNEAISPATLRTLIGSLPGRPYYQPQVVADRDAVLFEYLERGHQLATVDLERTFSDDGTRATLRFVVHEGPRIVIDQVLVVGNQRTSVDTIERETGLTTGMPLSISRLIDAQRRLGALGLFRRVQVSELQQGSETRRDILVVVEEG
;
A
#
# COMPACT_ATOMS: atom_id res chain seq x y z
N MET A 1 -55.66 10.46 -2.24
CA MET A 1 -56.24 10.74 -0.91
C MET A 1 -55.34 10.16 0.17
N ARG A 2 -55.16 10.89 1.29
CA ARG A 2 -54.78 10.45 2.66
C ARG A 2 -53.95 9.17 2.89
N ALA A 3 -52.78 9.34 3.51
CA ALA A 3 -52.27 8.42 4.55
C ALA A 3 -53.05 8.62 5.88
N PRO A 4 -52.93 7.70 6.86
CA PRO A 4 -51.99 7.88 7.98
C PRO A 4 -51.23 6.56 8.32
N ALA A 5 -50.14 6.49 9.11
CA ALA A 5 -49.50 7.36 10.12
C ALA A 5 -50.02 7.24 11.58
N VAL A 6 -49.56 6.21 12.32
CA VAL A 6 -49.69 6.02 13.79
C VAL A 6 -48.45 5.25 14.31
N GLY A 7 -47.88 5.48 15.51
CA GLY A 7 -48.18 6.58 16.45
C GLY A 7 -47.73 6.49 17.94
N ARG A 8 -46.78 5.64 18.38
CA ARG A 8 -46.32 5.50 19.81
C ARG A 8 -47.48 4.99 20.73
N PRO A 9 -47.46 4.95 22.10
CA PRO A 9 -46.48 5.29 23.16
C PRO A 9 -45.69 4.05 23.70
N LEU A 10 -44.74 4.03 24.65
CA LEU A 10 -44.30 4.89 25.80
C LEU A 10 -44.97 4.60 27.17
N ALA A 11 -44.13 4.43 28.21
CA ALA A 11 -44.41 4.32 29.68
C ALA A 11 -45.05 3.00 30.22
N ALA A 12 -44.87 2.58 31.48
CA ALA A 12 -43.80 2.78 32.51
C ALA A 12 -44.07 1.89 33.77
N LEU A 13 -43.05 1.67 34.63
CA LEU A 13 -43.11 1.20 36.05
C LEU A 13 -43.63 -0.26 36.29
N ALA A 14 -43.26 -1.05 37.31
CA ALA A 14 -42.18 -1.09 38.34
C ALA A 14 -42.08 -2.58 38.85
N ALA A 15 -41.42 -3.04 39.95
CA ALA A 15 -40.73 -2.42 41.08
C ALA A 15 -39.69 -3.36 41.78
N CYS A 16 -38.76 -2.73 42.49
CA CYS A 16 -37.96 -3.10 43.70
C CYS A 16 -37.96 -4.52 44.33
N LEU A 17 -36.74 -5.05 44.62
CA LEU A 17 -36.11 -5.29 45.95
C LEU A 17 -34.71 -5.97 45.71
N THR A 18 -33.54 -5.36 45.97
CA THR A 18 -32.71 -5.36 47.22
C THR A 18 -32.49 -6.75 47.85
N TRP A 19 -31.30 -7.22 48.26
CA TRP A 19 -30.09 -6.59 48.87
C TRP A 19 -28.78 -6.89 48.06
N LEU A 20 -27.59 -6.24 48.17
CA LEU A 20 -26.71 -5.85 49.31
C LEU A 20 -26.17 -7.07 50.11
N VAL A 21 -24.89 -7.23 50.48
CA VAL A 21 -23.63 -6.42 50.44
C VAL A 21 -22.50 -7.40 50.03
N GLY A 22 -21.37 -7.05 49.38
CA GLY A 22 -20.84 -5.78 48.89
C GLY A 22 -19.34 -5.59 49.27
N ALA A 23 -18.47 -5.17 48.35
CA ALA A 23 -17.06 -4.85 48.59
C ALA A 23 -16.66 -3.60 47.80
N GLY A 24 -16.11 -2.58 48.47
CA GLY A 24 -15.95 -1.24 47.90
C GLY A 24 -14.70 -1.08 47.03
N ILE A 25 -14.89 -0.99 45.71
CA ILE A 25 -13.94 -0.29 44.83
C ILE A 25 -14.28 1.21 44.91
N PRO A 26 -13.34 2.11 45.27
CA PRO A 26 -13.58 3.54 45.15
C PRO A 26 -13.68 3.89 43.66
N ALA A 27 -14.84 4.38 43.23
CA ALA A 27 -15.01 4.90 41.88
C ALA A 27 -14.24 6.23 41.76
N SER A 28 -13.00 6.16 41.29
CA SER A 28 -12.24 7.36 40.93
C SER A 28 -12.95 8.05 39.76
N ALA A 29 -13.45 9.25 40.00
CA ALA A 29 -14.21 9.99 39.00
C ALA A 29 -13.25 10.55 37.94
N ALA A 30 -13.32 10.03 36.72
CA ALA A 30 -12.69 10.66 35.57
C ALA A 30 -13.35 12.04 35.34
N ALA A 31 -12.65 13.10 35.74
CA ALA A 31 -13.16 14.46 35.63
C ALA A 31 -13.30 14.85 34.16
N GLN A 32 -14.52 15.24 33.75
CA GLN A 32 -14.72 15.87 32.46
C GLN A 32 -14.11 17.28 32.45
N PRO A 33 -13.57 17.77 31.32
CA PRO A 33 -13.02 19.12 31.21
C PRO A 33 -14.14 20.18 31.25
N GLY A 34 -14.60 20.52 32.46
CA GLY A 34 -15.68 21.46 32.73
C GLY A 34 -15.33 22.45 33.84
N ASP A 35 -15.46 22.03 35.10
CA ASP A 35 -15.45 22.90 36.29
C ASP A 35 -14.04 23.25 36.83
N GLY A 36 -13.13 23.67 35.94
CA GLY A 36 -11.87 24.30 36.34
C GLY A 36 -12.07 25.78 36.73
N PRO A 37 -11.33 26.32 37.72
CA PRO A 37 -11.45 27.71 38.16
C PRO A 37 -10.86 28.71 37.14
N SER A 38 -11.61 28.94 36.06
CA SER A 38 -11.22 29.77 34.91
C SER A 38 -10.74 31.17 35.29
N GLY A 39 -9.64 31.60 34.67
CA GLY A 39 -9.06 32.92 34.87
C GLY A 39 -8.26 33.13 36.16
N ARG A 40 -8.22 32.18 37.10
CA ARG A 40 -7.27 32.25 38.23
C ARG A 40 -5.84 31.91 37.76
N PRO A 41 -4.79 32.56 38.27
CA PRO A 41 -3.41 32.26 37.88
C PRO A 41 -3.02 30.84 38.32
N ILE A 42 -2.22 30.16 37.51
CA ILE A 42 -1.64 28.86 37.84
C ILE A 42 -0.54 29.07 38.89
N SER A 43 -0.77 28.61 40.12
CA SER A 43 0.16 28.72 41.25
C SER A 43 1.28 27.67 41.22
N GLY A 44 1.15 26.62 40.42
CA GLY A 44 2.15 25.57 40.28
C GLY A 44 1.74 24.50 39.28
N ILE A 45 2.73 23.77 38.77
CA ILE A 45 2.55 22.65 37.84
C ILE A 45 3.42 21.50 38.34
N ARG A 46 2.83 20.30 38.48
CA ARG A 46 3.52 19.04 38.76
C ARG A 46 3.35 18.09 37.58
N LEU A 47 4.41 17.33 37.29
CA LEU A 47 4.37 16.17 36.41
C LEU A 47 4.62 14.93 37.25
N VAL A 48 3.78 13.91 37.12
CA VAL A 48 3.86 12.66 37.91
C VAL A 48 3.90 11.48 36.95
N VAL A 49 5.01 10.72 36.93
CA VAL A 49 5.20 9.53 36.10
C VAL A 49 5.22 8.30 37.01
N ASP A 50 4.40 7.28 36.75
CA ASP A 50 4.33 6.05 37.56
C ASP A 50 4.20 6.35 39.07
N GLY A 51 3.28 7.27 39.41
CA GLY A 51 3.03 7.73 40.78
C GLY A 51 4.16 8.54 41.44
N ARG A 52 5.18 9.00 40.69
CA ARG A 52 6.32 9.77 41.22
C ARG A 52 6.47 11.11 40.52
N GLU A 53 6.61 12.19 41.30
CA GLU A 53 6.87 13.53 40.77
C GLU A 53 8.22 13.56 40.02
N THR A 54 8.21 14.08 38.79
CA THR A 54 9.39 14.19 37.93
C THR A 54 9.83 15.64 37.75
N VAL A 55 11.15 15.84 37.58
CA VAL A 55 11.80 17.13 37.29
C VAL A 55 12.40 17.15 35.87
N GLU A 56 11.93 16.27 35.00
CA GLU A 56 12.42 16.11 33.63
C GLU A 56 12.09 17.33 32.76
N ARG A 57 13.08 18.21 32.57
CA ARG A 57 12.94 19.51 31.90
C ARG A 57 12.35 19.44 30.49
N GLU A 58 12.54 18.34 29.77
CA GLU A 58 11.98 18.12 28.43
C GLU A 58 10.46 18.03 28.47
N LEU A 59 9.87 17.37 29.48
CA LEU A 59 8.43 17.25 29.62
C LEU A 59 7.77 18.57 30.02
N PHE A 60 8.44 19.39 30.85
CA PHE A 60 7.96 20.74 31.17
C PHE A 60 8.07 21.72 29.99
N ARG A 61 8.99 21.49 29.04
CA ARG A 61 9.18 22.35 27.85
C ARG A 61 8.05 22.22 26.82
N VAL A 62 7.31 21.12 26.82
CA VAL A 62 6.21 20.89 25.87
C VAL A 62 4.83 21.27 26.42
N LEU A 63 4.75 21.81 27.63
CA LEU A 63 3.50 22.31 28.22
C LEU A 63 3.23 23.75 27.77
N GLU A 64 2.01 24.03 27.35
CA GLU A 64 1.52 25.39 27.13
C GLU A 64 0.98 26.05 28.39
N THR A 65 0.67 25.27 29.44
CA THR A 65 0.41 25.84 30.77
C THR A 65 1.71 26.26 31.43
N ARG A 66 1.80 27.51 31.90
CA ARG A 66 2.97 28.05 32.62
C ARG A 66 2.54 28.62 33.97
N VAL A 67 3.44 28.62 34.95
CA VAL A 67 3.16 29.17 36.30
C VAL A 67 3.03 30.69 36.21
N GLY A 68 1.92 31.23 36.73
CA GLY A 68 1.52 32.63 36.61
C GLY A 68 0.41 32.89 35.57
N ASP A 69 0.32 32.06 34.52
CA ASP A 69 -0.69 32.24 33.47
C ASP A 69 -2.12 31.97 33.99
N PRO A 70 -3.16 32.63 33.46
CA PRO A 70 -4.54 32.33 33.81
C PRO A 70 -4.94 30.92 33.37
N TYR A 71 -5.55 30.15 34.27
CA TYR A 71 -6.02 28.79 34.00
C TYR A 71 -6.98 28.77 32.80
N SER A 72 -6.63 27.94 31.82
CA SER A 72 -7.33 27.79 30.54
C SER A 72 -7.41 26.31 30.14
N ASN A 73 -8.62 25.82 29.90
CA ASN A 73 -8.86 24.46 29.39
C ASN A 73 -8.21 24.24 28.00
N LEU A 74 -7.92 25.31 27.24
CA LEU A 74 -7.24 25.23 25.94
C LEU A 74 -5.76 24.87 26.12
N LEU A 75 -5.02 25.64 26.94
CA LEU A 75 -3.61 25.40 27.23
C LEU A 75 -3.37 24.03 27.88
N VAL A 76 -4.31 23.58 28.74
CA VAL A 76 -4.28 22.23 29.31
C VAL A 76 -4.42 21.16 28.22
N ARG A 77 -5.36 21.33 27.28
CA ARG A 77 -5.56 20.40 26.15
C ARG A 77 -4.35 20.36 25.21
N GLU A 78 -3.77 21.52 24.90
CA GLU A 78 -2.57 21.62 24.06
C GLU A 78 -1.38 20.90 24.73
N SER A 79 -1.18 21.14 26.03
CA SER A 79 -0.17 20.42 26.84
C SER A 79 -0.38 18.89 26.82
N ILE A 80 -1.62 18.40 26.92
CA ILE A 80 -1.96 16.97 26.80
C ILE A 80 -1.61 16.44 25.41
N VAL A 81 -1.98 17.15 24.34
CA VAL A 81 -1.68 16.77 22.95
C VAL A 81 -0.17 16.69 22.73
N HIS A 82 0.60 17.64 23.25
CA HIS A 82 2.06 17.67 23.12
C HIS A 82 2.73 16.52 23.87
N LEU A 83 2.31 16.22 25.11
CA LEU A 83 2.79 15.07 25.89
C LEU A 83 2.47 13.72 25.20
N MET A 84 1.27 13.57 24.65
CA MET A 84 0.88 12.36 23.90
C MET A 84 1.64 12.22 22.57
N ALA A 85 1.96 13.33 21.90
CA ALA A 85 2.74 13.33 20.66
C ALA A 85 4.17 12.78 20.84
N LEU A 86 4.71 12.80 22.06
CA LEU A 86 5.99 12.17 22.40
C LEU A 86 5.98 10.63 22.25
N ARG A 87 4.79 10.00 22.22
CA ARG A 87 4.60 8.53 22.22
C ARG A 87 5.29 7.79 23.38
N ARG A 88 5.58 8.50 24.47
CA ARG A 88 6.16 7.98 25.71
C ARG A 88 5.12 7.57 26.75
N PHE A 89 3.89 8.06 26.60
CA PHE A 89 2.78 7.86 27.54
C PHE A 89 1.58 7.27 26.80
N GLU A 90 0.86 6.38 27.49
CA GLU A 90 -0.36 5.72 27.01
C GLU A 90 -1.60 6.51 27.40
N ASP A 91 -1.57 7.15 28.57
CA ASP A 91 -2.58 8.09 29.07
C ASP A 91 -1.91 9.31 29.74
N VAL A 92 -2.58 10.45 29.70
CA VAL A 92 -2.17 11.73 30.29
C VAL A 92 -3.40 12.37 30.93
N ARG A 93 -3.53 12.17 32.24
CA ARG A 93 -4.66 12.67 33.04
C ARG A 93 -4.24 13.95 33.77
N VAL A 94 -5.15 14.92 33.90
CA VAL A 94 -4.85 16.22 34.51
C VAL A 94 -5.86 16.56 35.58
N SER A 95 -5.39 16.90 36.77
CA SER A 95 -6.19 17.46 37.86
C SER A 95 -5.81 18.93 38.12
N ALA A 96 -6.79 19.72 38.55
CA ALA A 96 -6.65 21.14 38.82
C ALA A 96 -7.21 21.47 40.21
N GLU A 97 -6.32 21.68 41.18
CA GLU A 97 -6.69 21.97 42.57
C GLU A 97 -6.71 23.49 42.81
N THR A 98 -7.76 24.00 43.44
CA THR A 98 -7.83 25.42 43.83
C THR A 98 -7.12 25.63 45.16
N THR A 99 -6.00 26.37 45.14
CA THR A 99 -5.24 26.75 46.34
C THR A 99 -5.53 28.20 46.74
N ALA A 100 -5.02 28.62 47.90
CA ALA A 100 -5.06 30.02 48.32
C ALA A 100 -4.21 30.96 47.44
N GLY A 101 -3.25 30.43 46.67
CA GLY A 101 -2.37 31.19 45.79
C GLY A 101 -2.73 31.16 44.30
N GLY A 102 -3.73 30.35 43.89
CA GLY A 102 -4.05 30.12 42.48
C GLY A 102 -4.48 28.68 42.20
N VAL A 103 -4.23 28.20 40.99
CA VAL A 103 -4.55 26.84 40.53
C VAL A 103 -3.28 25.98 40.51
N LEU A 104 -3.30 24.84 41.18
CA LEU A 104 -2.25 23.83 41.09
C LEU A 104 -2.65 22.78 40.04
N LEU A 105 -1.85 22.63 39.00
CA LEU A 105 -2.03 21.58 38.00
C LEU A 105 -1.16 20.37 38.33
N THR A 106 -1.73 19.17 38.28
CA THR A 106 -0.96 17.92 38.32
C THR A 106 -1.30 17.10 37.07
N TYR A 107 -0.30 16.85 36.24
CA TYR A 107 -0.40 15.93 35.10
C TYR A 107 0.12 14.56 35.56
N GLU A 108 -0.76 13.56 35.59
CA GLU A 108 -0.41 12.15 35.76
C GLU A 108 -0.15 11.53 34.38
N LEU A 109 1.05 10.97 34.21
CA LEU A 109 1.60 10.48 32.95
C LEU A 109 1.84 8.97 33.07
N ASP A 110 1.00 8.16 32.44
CA ASP A 110 1.11 6.70 32.47
C ASP A 110 2.05 6.23 31.34
N PRO A 111 3.25 5.70 31.64
CA PRO A 111 4.26 5.43 30.62
C PRO A 111 3.95 4.19 29.77
N VAL A 112 4.20 4.26 28.46
CA VAL A 112 4.06 3.11 27.55
C VAL A 112 5.01 1.99 27.98
N LEU A 113 4.45 0.81 28.25
CA LEU A 113 5.20 -0.38 28.67
C LEU A 113 6.06 -0.94 27.53
N ALA A 114 7.36 -0.63 27.54
CA ALA A 114 8.30 -1.14 26.54
C ALA A 114 8.49 -2.66 26.67
N VAL A 115 7.95 -3.43 25.72
CA VAL A 115 8.09 -4.89 25.69
C VAL A 115 9.53 -5.27 25.32
N THR A 116 10.26 -5.78 26.30
CA THR A 116 11.66 -6.23 26.17
C THR A 116 11.81 -7.62 25.56
N GLY A 117 10.70 -8.34 25.36
CA GLY A 117 10.66 -9.64 24.69
C GLY A 117 9.51 -10.53 25.18
N ILE A 118 9.55 -11.80 24.76
CA ILE A 118 8.49 -12.79 25.06
C ILE A 118 9.00 -13.99 25.86
N ARG A 119 8.13 -14.57 26.69
CA ARG A 119 8.35 -15.83 27.42
C ARG A 119 7.19 -16.79 27.18
N LEU A 120 7.50 -18.06 26.92
CA LEU A 120 6.52 -19.13 26.79
C LEU A 120 6.57 -20.01 28.04
N ARG A 121 5.41 -20.40 28.57
CA ARG A 121 5.24 -21.31 29.72
C ARG A 121 4.13 -22.33 29.42
N GLY A 122 4.03 -23.37 30.24
CA GLY A 122 2.99 -24.40 30.14
C GLY A 122 3.31 -25.56 29.18
N SER A 123 2.29 -26.34 28.83
CA SER A 123 2.39 -27.51 27.94
C SER A 123 2.39 -27.08 26.48
N LEU A 124 3.57 -26.66 26.00
CA LEU A 124 3.74 -25.99 24.69
C LEU A 124 3.28 -26.81 23.46
N GLY A 125 3.25 -28.14 23.53
CA GLY A 125 2.93 -29.06 22.41
C GLY A 125 4.00 -29.13 21.30
N LEU A 126 4.65 -28.00 20.99
CA LEU A 126 5.71 -27.84 20.00
C LEU A 126 7.01 -27.32 20.66
N PRO A 127 8.18 -27.46 20.01
CA PRO A 127 9.43 -26.90 20.52
C PRO A 127 9.34 -25.38 20.69
N ALA A 128 9.77 -24.85 21.84
CA ALA A 128 9.70 -23.42 22.16
C ALA A 128 10.35 -22.51 21.10
N ARG A 129 11.41 -22.98 20.42
CA ARG A 129 12.06 -22.27 19.29
C ARG A 129 11.11 -22.07 18.10
N GLN A 130 10.23 -23.03 17.81
CA GLN A 130 9.28 -22.94 16.71
C GLN A 130 8.15 -21.96 17.02
N LEU A 131 7.57 -22.04 18.22
CA LEU A 131 6.55 -21.07 18.67
C LEU A 131 7.12 -19.65 18.72
N ARG A 132 8.34 -19.46 19.22
CA ARG A 132 9.04 -18.16 19.16
C ARG A 132 9.24 -17.66 17.73
N ALA A 133 9.59 -18.54 16.78
CA ALA A 133 9.74 -18.15 15.37
C ALA A 133 8.41 -17.69 14.75
N THR A 134 7.27 -18.29 15.11
CA THR A 134 5.94 -17.81 14.68
C THR A 134 5.69 -16.36 15.09
N VAL A 135 6.09 -15.97 16.31
CA VAL A 135 5.98 -14.57 16.78
C VAL A 135 6.99 -13.68 16.06
N VAL A 136 8.28 -14.04 16.09
CA VAL A 136 9.38 -13.20 15.57
C VAL A 136 9.22 -12.91 14.08
N ASN A 137 8.78 -13.89 13.28
CA ASN A 137 8.63 -13.73 11.83
C ASN A 137 7.49 -12.77 11.42
N ARG A 138 6.54 -12.44 12.32
CA ARG A 138 5.39 -11.55 12.04
C ARG A 138 5.40 -10.26 12.88
N TYR A 139 5.95 -10.30 14.09
CA TYR A 139 5.89 -9.21 15.08
C TYR A 139 7.26 -8.78 15.62
N GLY A 140 8.36 -9.40 15.18
CA GLY A 140 9.71 -9.10 15.64
C GLY A 140 10.06 -9.66 17.03
N ASN A 141 11.26 -9.32 17.52
CA ASN A 141 11.78 -9.83 18.81
C ASN A 141 11.13 -9.14 20.03
N THR A 142 10.71 -7.90 19.85
CA THR A 142 10.11 -7.01 20.86
C THR A 142 8.74 -6.55 20.34
N PRO A 143 7.74 -7.45 20.29
CA PRO A 143 6.42 -7.12 19.77
C PRO A 143 5.70 -6.09 20.67
N PRO A 144 4.87 -5.20 20.11
CA PRO A 144 4.10 -4.24 20.91
C PRO A 144 3.13 -4.91 21.90
N LEU A 145 2.82 -4.23 23.02
CA LEU A 145 1.96 -4.77 24.08
C LEU A 145 0.51 -4.97 23.61
N GLU A 146 -0.01 -4.02 22.84
CA GLU A 146 -1.37 -4.01 22.32
C GLU A 146 -1.66 -5.16 21.33
N ARG A 147 -0.61 -5.83 20.82
CA ARG A 147 -0.73 -7.03 19.97
C ARG A 147 -0.65 -8.35 20.74
N GLY A 148 -0.66 -8.31 22.08
CA GLY A 148 -0.60 -9.51 22.93
C GLY A 148 -1.61 -10.58 22.53
N ASP A 149 -2.89 -10.19 22.36
CA ASP A 149 -3.97 -11.13 22.01
C ASP A 149 -3.91 -11.60 20.55
N GLU A 150 -3.48 -10.75 19.60
CA GLU A 150 -3.21 -11.17 18.22
C GLU A 150 -2.14 -12.29 18.19
N ILE A 151 -1.10 -12.13 19.00
CA ILE A 151 0.01 -13.08 19.09
C ILE A 151 -0.43 -14.37 19.78
N ALA A 152 -1.28 -14.29 20.81
CA ALA A 152 -1.89 -15.46 21.44
C ALA A 152 -2.74 -16.25 20.44
N ALA A 153 -3.63 -15.58 19.70
CA ALA A 153 -4.46 -16.20 18.66
C ALA A 153 -3.63 -16.78 17.49
N ALA A 154 -2.51 -16.14 17.13
CA ALA A 154 -1.57 -16.67 16.13
C ALA A 154 -0.83 -17.93 16.63
N LEU A 155 -0.51 -18.00 17.93
CA LEU A 155 0.08 -19.18 18.56
C LEU A 155 -0.94 -20.33 18.70
N GLU A 156 -2.20 -20.04 19.05
CA GLU A 156 -3.29 -21.02 19.01
C GLU A 156 -3.48 -21.58 17.60
N SER A 157 -3.58 -20.71 16.60
CA SER A 157 -3.74 -21.10 15.19
C SER A 157 -2.61 -22.03 14.72
N ALA A 158 -1.35 -21.68 15.03
CA ALA A 158 -0.18 -22.49 14.69
C ALA A 158 -0.14 -23.84 15.45
N LEU A 159 -0.81 -23.97 16.60
CA LEU A 159 -1.00 -25.23 17.31
C LEU A 159 -2.14 -26.06 16.68
N HIS A 160 -3.26 -25.42 16.33
CA HIS A 160 -4.41 -26.06 15.69
C HIS A 160 -4.02 -26.66 14.32
N GLU A 161 -3.22 -25.96 13.53
CA GLU A 161 -2.65 -26.46 12.25
C GLU A 161 -1.75 -27.70 12.44
N ARG A 162 -1.17 -27.90 13.62
CA ARG A 162 -0.38 -29.08 13.96
C ARG A 162 -1.20 -30.15 14.66
N GLY A 163 -2.54 -30.05 14.64
CA GLY A 163 -3.47 -31.03 15.20
C GLY A 163 -3.76 -30.86 16.70
N PHE A 164 -3.26 -29.81 17.35
CA PHE A 164 -3.61 -29.48 18.74
C PHE A 164 -4.91 -28.65 18.77
N ARG A 165 -6.03 -29.24 18.36
CA ARG A 165 -7.29 -28.51 18.11
C ARG A 165 -7.99 -27.96 19.37
N SER A 166 -7.64 -28.46 20.54
CA SER A 166 -8.09 -27.96 21.85
C SER A 166 -7.04 -27.06 22.53
N ALA A 167 -5.98 -26.65 21.82
CA ALA A 167 -4.97 -25.75 22.36
C ALA A 167 -5.57 -24.38 22.71
N ARG A 168 -5.17 -23.87 23.88
CA ARG A 168 -5.38 -22.46 24.28
C ARG A 168 -4.09 -21.77 24.67
N VAL A 169 -4.02 -20.46 24.44
CA VAL A 169 -2.90 -19.59 24.83
C VAL A 169 -3.47 -18.33 25.47
N THR A 170 -3.09 -18.04 26.71
CA THR A 170 -3.39 -16.74 27.34
C THR A 170 -2.11 -15.90 27.42
N VAL A 171 -2.26 -14.59 27.24
CA VAL A 171 -1.16 -13.61 27.36
C VAL A 171 -1.31 -12.79 28.64
N ARG A 172 -0.19 -12.35 29.21
CA ARG A 172 -0.13 -11.31 30.26
C ARG A 172 1.22 -10.60 30.25
N PRO A 173 1.28 -9.28 30.47
CA PRO A 173 2.54 -8.60 30.75
C PRO A 173 3.04 -8.96 32.16
N GLU A 174 4.31 -9.38 32.27
CA GLU A 174 5.07 -9.27 33.51
C GLU A 174 5.90 -7.98 33.46
N VAL A 175 5.53 -6.98 34.27
CA VAL A 175 6.26 -5.71 34.38
C VAL A 175 7.52 -5.91 35.23
N GLY A 176 8.65 -5.37 34.77
CA GLY A 176 9.92 -5.40 35.47
C GLY A 176 10.06 -4.29 36.52
N GLY A 177 11.04 -4.43 37.42
CA GLY A 177 11.35 -3.40 38.40
C GLY A 177 11.71 -2.07 37.72
N GLY A 178 10.89 -1.04 37.96
CA GLY A 178 11.03 0.28 37.32
C GLY A 178 9.88 0.68 36.37
N GLY A 179 8.76 -0.06 36.35
CA GLY A 179 7.45 0.38 35.81
C GLY A 179 7.33 0.48 34.28
N THR A 180 8.43 0.71 33.58
CA THR A 180 8.49 1.12 32.16
C THR A 180 8.82 -0.01 31.18
N LYS A 181 9.05 -1.23 31.68
CA LYS A 181 9.50 -2.38 30.86
C LYS A 181 8.68 -3.62 31.18
N ALA A 182 8.22 -4.32 30.14
CA ALA A 182 7.45 -5.55 30.27
C ALA A 182 8.11 -6.74 29.55
N VAL A 183 7.70 -7.95 29.93
CA VAL A 183 7.88 -9.19 29.16
C VAL A 183 6.51 -9.80 28.93
N LEU A 184 6.12 -10.05 27.68
CA LEU A 184 4.88 -10.76 27.39
C LEU A 184 5.05 -12.23 27.74
N VAL A 185 4.28 -12.71 28.70
CA VAL A 185 4.21 -14.13 29.07
C VAL A 185 3.01 -14.76 28.41
N PHE A 186 3.26 -15.77 27.58
CA PHE A 186 2.24 -16.63 27.00
C PHE A 186 2.21 -17.94 27.76
N ASP A 187 1.12 -18.18 28.50
CA ASP A 187 0.85 -19.45 29.17
C ASP A 187 0.08 -20.35 28.19
N VAL A 188 0.76 -21.36 27.67
CA VAL A 188 0.27 -22.25 26.59
C VAL A 188 -0.21 -23.57 27.18
N ALA A 189 -1.42 -23.98 26.82
CA ALA A 189 -1.97 -25.29 27.10
C ALA A 189 -2.38 -25.96 25.78
N ALA A 190 -1.45 -26.66 25.11
CA ALA A 190 -1.69 -27.23 23.78
C ALA A 190 -2.69 -28.41 23.76
N GLY A 191 -2.97 -29.04 24.92
CA GLY A 191 -3.88 -30.18 25.00
C GLY A 191 -3.36 -31.43 24.28
N ALA A 192 -4.28 -32.30 23.88
CA ALA A 192 -3.95 -33.54 23.17
C ALA A 192 -3.86 -33.31 21.66
N ARG A 193 -2.96 -34.06 20.99
CA ARG A 193 -2.80 -34.02 19.54
C ARG A 193 -3.76 -34.97 18.85
N ALA A 194 -4.54 -34.44 17.89
CA ALA A 194 -5.50 -35.19 17.10
C ALA A 194 -4.89 -36.45 16.46
N ARG A 195 -5.67 -37.53 16.38
CA ARG A 195 -5.31 -38.77 15.68
C ARG A 195 -6.29 -39.07 14.55
N VAL A 196 -5.79 -39.63 13.46
CA VAL A 196 -6.61 -40.03 12.31
C VAL A 196 -7.46 -41.25 12.68
N THR A 197 -8.78 -41.08 12.74
CA THR A 197 -9.75 -42.14 13.06
C THR A 197 -10.28 -42.81 11.79
N SER A 198 -10.61 -42.02 10.78
CA SER A 198 -11.01 -42.48 9.45
C SER A 198 -10.09 -41.88 8.39
N LEU A 199 -9.79 -42.67 7.35
CA LEU A 199 -9.05 -42.21 6.17
C LEU A 199 -9.75 -42.70 4.91
N ARG A 200 -10.28 -41.75 4.13
CA ARG A 200 -10.85 -41.99 2.80
C ARG A 200 -9.95 -41.38 1.75
N VAL A 201 -9.72 -42.11 0.65
CA VAL A 201 -9.02 -41.58 -0.53
C VAL A 201 -9.94 -41.74 -1.74
N ILE A 202 -10.11 -40.66 -2.49
CA ILE A 202 -10.94 -40.57 -3.70
C ILE A 202 -10.00 -40.20 -4.86
N GLY A 203 -10.13 -40.87 -6.00
CA GLY A 203 -9.28 -40.62 -7.17
C GLY A 203 -9.42 -41.69 -8.26
N PRO A 204 -8.60 -41.62 -9.33
CA PRO A 204 -8.61 -42.59 -10.42
C PRO A 204 -8.31 -44.01 -9.93
N ARG A 205 -8.92 -45.02 -10.57
CA ARG A 205 -8.71 -46.45 -10.20
C ARG A 205 -7.25 -46.89 -10.30
N VAL A 206 -6.48 -46.27 -11.20
CA VAL A 206 -5.05 -46.55 -11.43
C VAL A 206 -4.19 -46.21 -10.20
N ASP A 207 -4.52 -45.13 -9.49
CA ASP A 207 -3.70 -44.56 -8.41
C ASP A 207 -3.89 -45.22 -7.04
N ASN A 208 -4.71 -46.28 -6.96
CA ASN A 208 -4.82 -47.23 -5.85
C ASN A 208 -4.61 -46.58 -4.47
N GLY A 209 -5.64 -45.91 -3.91
CA GLY A 209 -5.53 -44.89 -2.84
C GLY A 209 -4.64 -45.19 -1.62
N VAL A 210 -4.32 -46.46 -1.34
CA VAL A 210 -3.22 -46.88 -0.44
C VAL A 210 -1.87 -46.22 -0.81
N GLN A 211 -1.55 -46.08 -2.09
CA GLN A 211 -0.32 -45.45 -2.59
C GLN A 211 -0.29 -43.95 -2.26
N VAL A 212 -1.38 -43.23 -2.52
CA VAL A 212 -1.54 -41.80 -2.18
C VAL A 212 -1.42 -41.60 -0.66
N ALA A 213 -2.14 -42.40 0.13
CA ALA A 213 -2.04 -42.38 1.59
C ALA A 213 -0.60 -42.65 2.08
N SER A 214 0.11 -43.60 1.45
CA SER A 214 1.50 -43.93 1.78
C SER A 214 2.49 -42.82 1.39
N ARG A 215 2.33 -42.19 0.21
CA ARG A 215 3.12 -41.03 -0.25
C ARG A 215 2.99 -39.84 0.69
N LEU A 216 1.76 -39.52 1.10
CA LEU A 216 1.46 -38.45 2.06
C LEU A 216 1.76 -38.86 3.53
N ARG A 217 1.99 -40.16 3.74
CA ARG A 217 2.23 -40.85 5.03
C ARG A 217 1.10 -40.68 6.05
N VAL A 218 -0.14 -40.56 5.59
CA VAL A 218 -1.35 -40.51 6.44
C VAL A 218 -1.83 -41.94 6.70
N ARG A 219 -2.07 -42.29 7.96
CA ARG A 219 -2.53 -43.64 8.39
C ARG A 219 -3.50 -43.54 9.56
N VAL A 220 -4.50 -44.41 9.62
CA VAL A 220 -5.38 -44.55 10.80
C VAL A 220 -4.54 -44.85 12.05
N GLY A 221 -4.89 -44.25 13.18
CA GLY A 221 -4.17 -44.32 14.45
C GLY A 221 -2.97 -43.38 14.58
N SER A 222 -2.45 -42.81 13.47
CA SER A 222 -1.33 -41.85 13.52
C SER A 222 -1.79 -40.45 13.94
N SER A 223 -0.86 -39.65 14.50
CA SER A 223 -1.15 -38.25 14.85
C SER A 223 -1.30 -37.39 13.60
N PHE A 224 -2.35 -36.58 13.53
CA PHE A 224 -2.61 -35.70 12.40
C PHE A 224 -1.83 -34.38 12.53
N ASP A 225 -1.16 -33.98 11.45
CA ASP A 225 -0.44 -32.71 11.31
C ASP A 225 -0.86 -32.10 9.96
N ARG A 226 -1.80 -31.15 10.01
CA ARG A 226 -2.41 -30.60 8.80
C ARG A 226 -1.38 -29.87 7.95
N ALA A 227 -0.50 -29.08 8.57
CA ALA A 227 0.55 -28.34 7.88
C ALA A 227 1.57 -29.27 7.19
N ASP A 228 2.03 -30.32 7.88
CA ASP A 228 2.94 -31.32 7.31
C ASP A 228 2.28 -32.12 6.16
N VAL A 229 1.01 -32.53 6.31
CA VAL A 229 0.24 -33.19 5.25
C VAL A 229 0.04 -32.28 4.03
N LEU A 230 -0.34 -31.02 4.22
CA LEU A 230 -0.45 -30.04 3.13
C LEU A 230 0.89 -29.82 2.41
N SER A 231 2.01 -29.76 3.15
CA SER A 231 3.35 -29.66 2.56
C SER A 231 3.71 -30.85 1.67
N ARG A 232 3.09 -32.02 1.87
CA ARG A 232 3.29 -33.24 1.07
C ARG A 232 2.31 -33.30 -0.09
N ILE A 233 1.10 -32.79 0.11
CA ILE A 233 0.06 -32.64 -0.92
C ILE A 233 0.55 -31.73 -2.04
N GLU A 234 1.17 -30.58 -1.74
CA GLU A 234 1.67 -29.71 -2.79
C GLU A 234 2.84 -30.36 -3.53
N ARG A 235 3.86 -30.86 -2.82
CA ARG A 235 5.00 -31.58 -3.46
C ARG A 235 4.55 -32.77 -4.32
N TYR A 236 3.57 -33.55 -3.88
CA TYR A 236 3.04 -34.66 -4.67
C TYR A 236 2.23 -34.16 -5.88
N SER A 237 1.51 -33.05 -5.76
CA SER A 237 0.82 -32.42 -6.89
C SER A 237 1.83 -31.83 -7.90
N GLU A 238 2.87 -31.14 -7.45
CA GLU A 238 3.99 -30.72 -8.29
C GLU A 238 4.68 -31.91 -8.99
N ASP A 239 4.96 -32.99 -8.27
CA ASP A 239 5.58 -34.19 -8.84
C ASP A 239 4.71 -34.79 -9.95
N LEU A 240 3.38 -34.78 -9.81
CA LEU A 240 2.44 -35.20 -10.86
C LEU A 240 2.45 -34.22 -12.06
N ARG A 241 2.47 -32.90 -11.82
CA ARG A 241 2.58 -31.88 -12.90
C ARG A 241 3.89 -32.04 -13.68
N LYS A 242 5.01 -32.30 -13.00
CA LYS A 242 6.32 -32.61 -13.61
C LYS A 242 6.32 -33.93 -14.41
N GLN A 243 5.37 -34.83 -14.14
CA GLN A 243 5.11 -36.06 -14.90
C GLN A 243 4.03 -35.86 -16.00
N GLY A 244 3.77 -34.63 -16.45
CA GLY A 244 2.84 -34.33 -17.55
C GLY A 244 1.36 -34.23 -17.14
N PHE A 245 0.99 -34.55 -15.89
CA PHE A 245 -0.37 -34.42 -15.38
C PHE A 245 -0.61 -32.97 -14.93
N LEU A 246 -0.69 -32.04 -15.89
CA LEU A 246 -0.68 -30.60 -15.62
C LEU A 246 -1.84 -30.15 -14.72
N GLN A 247 -3.02 -30.74 -14.89
CA GLN A 247 -4.21 -30.45 -14.06
C GLN A 247 -4.18 -31.14 -12.67
N ALA A 248 -3.06 -31.77 -12.27
CA ALA A 248 -2.97 -32.50 -11.02
C ALA A 248 -3.17 -31.60 -9.78
N ARG A 249 -4.18 -31.98 -8.99
CA ARG A 249 -4.60 -31.32 -7.75
C ARG A 249 -5.02 -32.38 -6.73
N VAL A 250 -4.34 -32.41 -5.60
CA VAL A 250 -4.78 -33.18 -4.43
C VAL A 250 -5.37 -32.21 -3.40
N THR A 251 -6.58 -32.49 -2.92
CA THR A 251 -7.23 -31.73 -1.84
C THR A 251 -7.34 -32.54 -0.56
N LEU A 252 -7.49 -31.83 0.56
CA LEU A 252 -7.63 -32.36 1.91
C LEU A 252 -8.91 -31.80 2.52
N GLU A 253 -9.78 -32.69 2.99
CA GLU A 253 -10.95 -32.35 3.80
C GLU A 253 -10.84 -33.10 5.13
N GLU A 254 -10.94 -32.39 6.24
CA GLU A 254 -10.91 -32.99 7.57
C GLU A 254 -12.13 -32.62 8.42
N LYS A 255 -12.62 -33.57 9.22
CA LYS A 255 -13.65 -33.36 10.25
C LYS A 255 -13.11 -33.81 11.60
N TYR A 256 -13.19 -32.95 12.59
CA TYR A 256 -12.73 -33.24 13.94
C TYR A 256 -13.89 -33.63 14.87
N SER A 257 -13.60 -34.44 15.88
CA SER A 257 -14.50 -34.62 17.03
C SER A 257 -14.65 -33.31 17.85
N PRO A 258 -15.72 -33.15 18.65
CA PRO A 258 -15.94 -31.94 19.45
C PRO A 258 -14.83 -31.62 20.48
N ASP A 259 -14.06 -32.62 20.91
CA ASP A 259 -12.89 -32.48 21.80
C ASP A 259 -11.57 -32.22 21.04
N GLY A 260 -11.60 -32.25 19.70
CA GLY A 260 -10.45 -32.06 18.82
C GLY A 260 -9.46 -33.23 18.76
N GLN A 261 -9.73 -34.36 19.43
CA GLN A 261 -8.77 -35.47 19.55
C GLN A 261 -8.83 -36.50 18.42
N GLN A 262 -9.92 -36.54 17.66
CA GLN A 262 -10.14 -37.47 16.55
C GLN A 262 -10.29 -36.66 15.25
N ALA A 263 -9.76 -37.19 14.14
CA ALA A 263 -9.79 -36.56 12.83
C ALA A 263 -10.18 -37.59 11.76
N ASP A 264 -11.33 -37.38 11.13
CA ASP A 264 -11.74 -38.12 9.94
C ASP A 264 -11.27 -37.36 8.69
N VAL A 265 -10.41 -37.99 7.91
CA VAL A 265 -9.67 -37.36 6.82
C VAL A 265 -10.12 -37.92 5.48
N THR A 266 -10.49 -37.05 4.55
CA THR A 266 -10.72 -37.38 3.13
C THR A 266 -9.67 -36.68 2.28
N ILE A 267 -9.05 -37.45 1.36
CA ILE A 267 -8.05 -36.96 0.42
C ILE A 267 -8.58 -37.22 -0.99
N SER A 268 -8.70 -36.19 -1.81
CA SER A 268 -9.24 -36.29 -3.16
C SER A 268 -8.19 -35.92 -4.20
N LEU A 269 -7.82 -36.87 -5.06
CA LEU A 269 -6.89 -36.69 -6.18
C LEU A 269 -7.69 -36.48 -7.48
N VAL A 270 -7.58 -35.29 -8.05
CA VAL A 270 -7.88 -35.04 -9.46
C VAL A 270 -6.55 -35.05 -10.20
N ARG A 271 -6.32 -36.06 -11.04
CA ARG A 271 -5.08 -36.21 -11.82
C ARG A 271 -5.10 -35.44 -13.13
N GLY A 272 -6.23 -35.48 -13.84
CA GLY A 272 -6.33 -35.01 -15.22
C GLY A 272 -5.56 -35.89 -16.21
N PRO A 273 -5.63 -35.59 -17.52
CA PRO A 273 -4.90 -36.33 -18.54
C PRO A 273 -3.40 -36.00 -18.53
N HIS A 274 -2.58 -36.93 -19.01
CA HIS A 274 -1.19 -36.68 -19.36
C HIS A 274 -1.14 -35.77 -20.60
N VAL A 275 -0.58 -34.58 -20.46
CA VAL A 275 -0.48 -33.60 -21.55
C VAL A 275 0.82 -33.78 -22.33
N THR A 276 0.70 -34.06 -23.62
CA THR A 276 1.83 -34.11 -24.55
C THR A 276 1.79 -32.88 -25.44
N LEU A 277 2.77 -31.98 -25.29
CA LEU A 277 2.91 -30.76 -26.09
C LEU A 277 3.75 -31.03 -27.36
N VAL A 278 3.21 -30.68 -28.53
CA VAL A 278 3.90 -30.82 -29.82
C VAL A 278 3.81 -29.51 -30.62
N PHE A 279 4.92 -29.13 -31.25
CA PHE A 279 4.95 -28.06 -32.24
C PHE A 279 5.06 -28.68 -33.64
N ARG A 280 4.21 -28.25 -34.59
CA ARG A 280 4.24 -28.65 -36.01
C ARG A 280 4.45 -27.41 -36.88
N GLY A 281 5.05 -27.61 -38.06
CA GLY A 281 5.33 -26.52 -39.00
C GLY A 281 6.73 -25.93 -38.78
N ASP A 282 6.83 -24.61 -38.75
CA ASP A 282 8.11 -23.91 -38.58
C ASP A 282 8.71 -24.13 -37.17
N PRO A 283 10.04 -24.31 -37.04
CA PRO A 283 10.66 -24.59 -35.75
C PRO A 283 10.63 -23.37 -34.82
N LEU A 284 10.36 -23.60 -33.53
CA LEU A 284 10.60 -22.64 -32.46
C LEU A 284 11.86 -23.02 -31.65
N PRO A 285 12.71 -22.05 -31.25
CA PRO A 285 13.85 -22.29 -30.37
C PRO A 285 13.43 -22.98 -29.07
N GLU A 286 14.20 -23.96 -28.63
CA GLU A 286 13.78 -24.89 -27.57
C GLU A 286 13.71 -24.26 -26.18
N ASP A 287 14.64 -23.34 -25.91
CA ASP A 287 14.66 -22.46 -24.74
C ASP A 287 13.39 -21.60 -24.64
N GLN A 288 12.90 -21.09 -25.76
CA GLN A 288 11.74 -20.19 -25.81
C GLN A 288 10.40 -20.93 -25.62
N ARG A 289 10.32 -22.25 -25.88
CA ARG A 289 9.05 -23.00 -25.87
C ARG A 289 8.32 -22.93 -24.53
N GLN A 290 9.05 -22.89 -23.41
CA GLN A 290 8.44 -22.82 -22.07
C GLN A 290 7.95 -21.42 -21.69
N GLU A 291 8.51 -20.37 -22.29
CA GLU A 291 8.06 -18.98 -22.08
C GLU A 291 6.86 -18.64 -22.98
N LEU A 292 6.90 -19.11 -24.23
CA LEU A 292 5.81 -18.96 -25.20
C LEU A 292 4.58 -19.83 -24.87
N VAL A 293 4.79 -21.02 -24.28
CA VAL A 293 3.71 -21.96 -23.89
C VAL A 293 3.89 -22.39 -22.41
N PRO A 294 3.52 -21.54 -21.43
CA PRO A 294 3.86 -21.71 -20.01
C PRO A 294 3.01 -22.75 -19.26
N ILE A 295 2.31 -23.65 -19.94
CA ILE A 295 1.37 -24.64 -19.36
C ILE A 295 1.96 -25.48 -18.21
N HIS A 296 3.28 -25.72 -18.22
CA HIS A 296 4.02 -26.42 -17.16
C HIS A 296 4.25 -25.57 -15.91
N ARG A 297 4.38 -24.25 -16.07
CA ARG A 297 4.56 -23.26 -15.00
C ARG A 297 3.23 -22.87 -14.36
N GLU A 298 2.21 -22.64 -15.20
CA GLU A 298 0.86 -22.31 -14.72
C GLU A 298 0.11 -23.52 -14.15
N GLY A 299 0.55 -24.75 -14.47
CA GLY A 299 -0.12 -25.97 -14.02
C GLY A 299 -1.53 -26.12 -14.59
N SER A 300 -1.76 -25.68 -15.83
CA SER A 300 -3.05 -25.82 -16.50
C SER A 300 -2.96 -25.76 -18.03
N VAL A 301 -4.04 -26.17 -18.67
CA VAL A 301 -4.29 -26.19 -20.13
C VAL A 301 -5.68 -25.62 -20.46
N ASP A 302 -6.11 -24.64 -19.66
CA ASP A 302 -7.37 -23.91 -19.89
C ASP A 302 -7.30 -23.07 -21.17
N VAL A 303 -8.45 -22.82 -21.79
CA VAL A 303 -8.57 -22.20 -23.13
C VAL A 303 -7.81 -20.88 -23.19
N ASP A 304 -8.03 -20.01 -22.21
CA ASP A 304 -7.42 -18.69 -22.06
C ASP A 304 -5.88 -18.76 -22.14
N ILE A 305 -5.26 -19.74 -21.47
CA ILE A 305 -3.79 -19.95 -21.46
C ILE A 305 -3.29 -20.39 -22.83
N LEU A 306 -4.08 -21.18 -23.57
CA LEU A 306 -3.72 -21.68 -24.89
C LEU A 306 -3.90 -20.60 -25.98
N GLU A 307 -4.93 -19.76 -25.86
CA GLU A 307 -5.12 -18.56 -26.69
C GLU A 307 -4.02 -17.52 -26.42
N ASP A 308 -3.66 -17.29 -25.15
CA ASP A 308 -2.49 -16.50 -24.78
C ASP A 308 -1.20 -17.06 -25.38
N SER A 309 -1.00 -18.37 -25.28
CA SER A 309 0.18 -19.04 -25.85
C SER A 309 0.25 -18.88 -27.37
N SER A 310 -0.89 -19.01 -28.07
CA SER A 310 -1.00 -18.76 -29.51
C SER A 310 -0.59 -17.31 -29.84
N ARG A 311 -1.14 -16.33 -29.11
CA ARG A 311 -0.82 -14.91 -29.29
C ARG A 311 0.65 -14.62 -29.02
N ARG A 312 1.24 -15.18 -27.95
CA ARG A 312 2.67 -15.00 -27.61
C ARG A 312 3.60 -15.55 -28.68
N ILE A 313 3.33 -16.73 -29.23
CA ILE A 313 4.11 -17.29 -30.35
C ILE A 313 4.02 -16.36 -31.56
N GLU A 314 2.82 -15.88 -31.90
CA GLU A 314 2.64 -14.97 -33.02
C GLU A 314 3.31 -13.61 -32.82
N GLU A 315 3.22 -13.03 -31.62
CA GLU A 315 3.86 -11.75 -31.26
C GLU A 315 5.38 -11.85 -31.25
N TYR A 316 5.94 -12.95 -30.72
CA TYR A 316 7.36 -13.27 -30.79
C TYR A 316 7.87 -13.31 -32.24
N LEU A 317 7.15 -14.03 -33.12
CA LEU A 317 7.51 -14.12 -34.55
C LEU A 317 7.30 -12.78 -35.28
N ARG A 318 6.22 -12.05 -35.00
CA ARG A 318 5.98 -10.68 -35.53
C ARG A 318 7.06 -9.70 -35.06
N GLY A 319 7.61 -9.88 -33.87
CA GLY A 319 8.78 -9.16 -33.34
C GLY A 319 10.07 -9.44 -34.12
N GLN A 320 10.21 -10.64 -34.68
CA GLN A 320 11.27 -11.04 -35.62
C GLN A 320 10.95 -10.69 -37.09
N GLY A 321 9.86 -9.96 -37.35
CA GLY A 321 9.45 -9.47 -38.67
C GLY A 321 8.65 -10.46 -39.52
N TYR A 322 8.25 -11.60 -38.96
CA TYR A 322 7.29 -12.51 -39.57
C TYR A 322 5.87 -11.94 -39.40
N ARG A 323 5.52 -10.96 -40.25
CA ARG A 323 4.24 -10.20 -40.17
C ARG A 323 3.01 -11.12 -40.14
N GLU A 324 3.04 -12.15 -40.96
CA GLU A 324 1.93 -13.08 -41.21
C GLU A 324 1.99 -14.34 -40.35
N ALA A 325 2.80 -14.31 -39.27
CA ALA A 325 2.91 -15.43 -38.36
C ALA A 325 1.55 -15.82 -37.76
N THR A 326 1.27 -17.12 -37.73
CA THR A 326 0.09 -17.74 -37.11
C THR A 326 0.51 -18.95 -36.29
N ALA A 327 -0.11 -19.18 -35.13
CA ALA A 327 0.24 -20.29 -34.25
C ALA A 327 -0.97 -21.07 -33.66
N PRO A 328 -2.05 -21.33 -34.42
CA PRO A 328 -3.26 -21.96 -33.90
C PRO A 328 -2.97 -23.33 -33.27
N TYR A 329 -3.66 -23.62 -32.17
CA TYR A 329 -3.54 -24.87 -31.43
C TYR A 329 -4.71 -25.83 -31.69
N THR A 330 -4.46 -27.14 -31.60
CA THR A 330 -5.50 -28.19 -31.49
C THR A 330 -5.37 -28.94 -30.18
N ARG A 331 -6.51 -29.38 -29.64
CA ARG A 331 -6.61 -30.29 -28.49
C ARG A 331 -7.15 -31.61 -29.00
N GLU A 332 -6.33 -32.66 -28.94
CA GLU A 332 -6.61 -34.01 -29.43
C GLU A 332 -6.62 -34.99 -28.23
N PRO A 333 -7.77 -35.20 -27.55
CA PRO A 333 -7.89 -36.21 -26.50
C PRO A 333 -7.63 -37.62 -27.03
N ARG A 334 -6.95 -38.45 -26.24
CA ARG A 334 -6.55 -39.82 -26.61
C ARG A 334 -7.03 -40.80 -25.54
N GLY A 335 -8.34 -41.10 -25.57
CA GLY A 335 -9.01 -41.79 -24.48
C GLY A 335 -9.23 -40.87 -23.27
N GLU A 336 -9.29 -41.44 -22.08
CA GLU A 336 -9.57 -40.69 -20.83
C GLU A 336 -8.30 -40.12 -20.17
N ASP A 337 -7.14 -40.76 -20.37
CA ASP A 337 -5.89 -40.49 -19.63
C ASP A 337 -4.83 -39.67 -20.41
N GLU A 338 -5.01 -39.39 -21.70
CA GLU A 338 -4.05 -38.62 -22.52
C GLU A 338 -4.69 -37.42 -23.25
N LEU A 339 -3.94 -36.32 -23.36
CA LEU A 339 -4.27 -35.15 -24.17
C LEU A 339 -3.05 -34.74 -25.01
N LEU A 340 -3.16 -34.86 -26.34
CA LEU A 340 -2.20 -34.27 -27.26
C LEU A 340 -2.59 -32.81 -27.54
N LEU A 341 -1.65 -31.89 -27.29
CA LEU A 341 -1.80 -30.45 -27.53
C LEU A 341 -0.83 -30.04 -28.63
N VAL A 342 -1.34 -29.60 -29.78
CA VAL A 342 -0.51 -29.31 -30.96
C VAL A 342 -0.59 -27.85 -31.33
N PHE A 343 0.51 -27.10 -31.25
CA PHE A 343 0.63 -25.77 -31.85
C PHE A 343 1.14 -25.89 -33.29
N THR A 344 0.37 -25.39 -34.26
CA THR A 344 0.75 -25.40 -35.68
C THR A 344 1.34 -24.05 -36.06
N VAL A 345 2.65 -23.94 -35.94
CA VAL A 345 3.41 -22.70 -36.16
C VAL A 345 3.65 -22.51 -37.66
N LYS A 346 3.22 -21.36 -38.19
CA LYS A 346 3.58 -20.88 -39.52
C LYS A 346 4.15 -19.48 -39.38
N ARG A 347 5.41 -19.31 -39.78
CA ARG A 347 6.11 -18.01 -39.81
C ARG A 347 5.59 -17.12 -40.94
N GLY A 348 5.40 -17.69 -42.13
CA GLY A 348 5.20 -16.91 -43.34
C GLY A 348 6.46 -16.12 -43.76
N PRO A 349 6.36 -15.22 -44.74
CA PRO A 349 7.50 -14.43 -45.21
C PRO A 349 7.96 -13.37 -44.21
N GLN A 350 9.27 -13.11 -44.17
CA GLN A 350 9.83 -11.85 -43.63
C GLN A 350 9.88 -10.83 -44.75
N TYR A 351 9.42 -9.61 -44.47
CA TYR A 351 9.47 -8.51 -45.43
C TYR A 351 10.61 -7.55 -45.10
N LYS A 352 11.26 -6.98 -46.13
CA LYS A 352 12.13 -5.80 -45.98
C LYS A 352 11.38 -4.51 -46.30
N VAL A 353 11.77 -3.43 -45.62
CA VAL A 353 11.24 -2.08 -45.86
C VAL A 353 11.87 -1.51 -47.13
N ALA A 354 11.15 -1.48 -48.25
CA ALA A 354 11.63 -0.91 -49.51
C ALA A 354 11.48 0.62 -49.57
N ASN A 355 10.44 1.16 -48.94
CA ASN A 355 10.25 2.59 -48.78
C ASN A 355 9.43 2.91 -47.52
N ILE A 356 9.53 4.16 -47.06
CA ILE A 356 8.67 4.75 -46.04
C ILE A 356 7.99 5.96 -46.67
N GLU A 357 6.68 6.07 -46.49
CA GLU A 357 5.86 7.15 -47.05
C GLU A 357 5.10 7.85 -45.93
N ILE A 358 5.43 9.12 -45.66
CA ILE A 358 4.61 9.97 -44.78
C ILE A 358 3.67 10.79 -45.68
N THR A 359 2.36 10.69 -45.44
CA THR A 359 1.33 11.41 -46.21
C THR A 359 0.44 12.25 -45.29
N GLY A 360 -0.03 13.39 -45.79
CA GLY A 360 -0.89 14.31 -45.02
C GLY A 360 -0.16 15.26 -44.07
N ALA A 361 1.18 15.19 -43.97
CA ALA A 361 1.98 16.24 -43.35
C ALA A 361 1.96 17.50 -44.22
N SER A 362 1.40 18.60 -43.72
CA SER A 362 1.39 19.92 -44.36
C SER A 362 1.98 21.02 -43.47
N GLN A 363 1.91 20.86 -42.14
CA GLN A 363 2.31 21.87 -41.16
C GLN A 363 3.72 21.67 -40.61
N LEU A 364 4.27 20.44 -40.71
CA LEU A 364 5.64 20.12 -40.29
C LEU A 364 6.45 19.56 -41.48
N PRO A 365 7.74 19.93 -41.64
CA PRO A 365 8.58 19.39 -42.72
C PRO A 365 8.75 17.88 -42.59
N VAL A 366 8.47 17.12 -43.66
CA VAL A 366 8.55 15.64 -43.67
C VAL A 366 9.93 15.15 -43.19
N ALA A 367 11.02 15.77 -43.63
CA ALA A 367 12.38 15.44 -43.21
C ALA A 367 12.62 15.55 -41.68
N ALA A 368 11.88 16.40 -40.97
CA ALA A 368 11.96 16.51 -39.51
C ALA A 368 11.18 15.38 -38.78
N LEU A 369 10.16 14.83 -39.44
CA LEU A 369 9.45 13.62 -38.98
C LEU A 369 10.29 12.38 -39.26
N GLU A 370 10.89 12.29 -40.46
CA GLU A 370 11.77 11.19 -40.89
C GLU A 370 13.02 11.05 -40.01
N ALA A 371 13.62 12.17 -39.57
CA ALA A 371 14.77 12.17 -38.66
C ALA A 371 14.46 11.61 -37.25
N GLY A 372 13.18 11.38 -36.91
CA GLY A 372 12.74 10.80 -35.63
C GLY A 372 12.39 9.31 -35.69
N LEU A 373 12.47 8.66 -36.87
CA LEU A 373 12.02 7.27 -37.06
C LEU A 373 13.06 6.25 -36.59
N LYS A 374 12.58 5.12 -36.07
CA LYS A 374 13.37 3.89 -35.80
C LYS A 374 13.26 2.90 -36.97
N LEU A 375 12.30 3.12 -37.87
CA LEU A 375 12.17 2.38 -39.11
C LEU A 375 13.04 3.04 -40.20
N GLU A 376 14.12 2.35 -40.58
CA GLU A 376 14.96 2.64 -41.74
C GLU A 376 14.55 1.81 -42.97
N LYS A 377 15.12 2.15 -44.13
CA LYS A 377 15.01 1.40 -45.39
C LYS A 377 16.00 0.24 -45.45
N GLY A 378 15.61 -0.86 -46.08
CA GLY A 378 16.45 -2.06 -46.33
C GLY A 378 16.47 -3.10 -45.21
N GLN A 379 16.15 -2.72 -43.97
CA GLN A 379 16.01 -3.66 -42.85
C GLN A 379 14.73 -4.50 -42.92
N TRP A 380 14.67 -5.55 -42.09
CA TRP A 380 13.46 -6.34 -41.85
C TRP A 380 12.36 -5.49 -41.17
N PHE A 381 11.14 -5.56 -41.70
CA PHE A 381 9.98 -4.88 -41.14
C PHE A 381 9.53 -5.53 -39.83
N VAL A 382 9.43 -4.75 -38.76
CA VAL A 382 8.84 -5.17 -37.48
C VAL A 382 7.72 -4.20 -37.13
N LYS A 383 6.48 -4.70 -36.97
CA LYS A 383 5.28 -3.85 -36.81
C LYS A 383 5.43 -2.86 -35.65
N GLY A 384 5.92 -3.32 -34.49
CA GLY A 384 6.11 -2.48 -33.30
C GLY A 384 7.07 -1.30 -33.49
N ARG A 385 7.97 -1.32 -34.50
CA ARG A 385 8.78 -0.15 -34.85
C ARG A 385 7.92 0.91 -35.55
N LEU A 386 7.18 0.52 -36.58
CA LEU A 386 6.23 1.40 -37.28
C LEU A 386 5.15 1.97 -36.34
N ASP A 387 4.59 1.14 -35.46
CA ASP A 387 3.62 1.58 -34.45
C ASP A 387 4.25 2.57 -33.45
N SER A 388 5.50 2.35 -33.02
CA SER A 388 6.25 3.30 -32.17
C SER A 388 6.55 4.61 -32.89
N ASP A 389 6.86 4.58 -34.18
CA ASP A 389 7.24 5.75 -34.95
C ASP A 389 6.02 6.63 -35.25
N ALA A 390 4.88 6.02 -35.57
CA ALA A 390 3.59 6.71 -35.64
C ALA A 390 3.23 7.41 -34.31
N ALA A 391 3.52 6.77 -33.16
CA ALA A 391 3.30 7.37 -31.85
C ALA A 391 4.27 8.55 -31.55
N VAL A 392 5.52 8.48 -32.01
CA VAL A 392 6.51 9.58 -31.91
C VAL A 392 6.07 10.78 -32.76
N ILE A 393 5.66 10.55 -34.01
CA ILE A 393 5.12 11.61 -34.88
C ILE A 393 3.88 12.26 -34.22
N ALA A 394 2.92 11.46 -33.75
CA ALA A 394 1.72 11.99 -33.11
C ALA A 394 2.06 12.87 -31.89
N GLU A 395 3.09 12.51 -31.12
CA GLU A 395 3.56 13.30 -29.97
C GLU A 395 4.31 14.59 -30.37
N GLN A 396 5.08 14.57 -31.47
CA GLN A 396 5.67 15.80 -32.05
C GLN A 396 4.58 16.79 -32.48
N TYR A 397 3.52 16.29 -33.13
CA TYR A 397 2.37 17.09 -33.54
C TYR A 397 1.60 17.66 -32.34
N ARG A 398 1.29 16.85 -31.30
CA ARG A 398 0.65 17.34 -30.07
C ARG A 398 1.42 18.49 -29.43
N ARG A 399 2.76 18.41 -29.36
CA ARG A 399 3.63 19.47 -28.83
C ARG A 399 3.60 20.76 -29.64
N GLN A 400 3.21 20.69 -30.92
CA GLN A 400 3.05 21.83 -31.81
C GLN A 400 1.63 22.40 -31.82
N GLY A 401 0.72 21.89 -30.98
CA GLY A 401 -0.65 22.39 -30.80
C GLY A 401 -1.73 21.53 -31.46
N PHE A 402 -1.36 20.46 -32.17
CA PHE A 402 -2.31 19.61 -32.89
C PHE A 402 -2.94 18.59 -31.94
N ARG A 403 -3.94 19.03 -31.16
CA ARG A 403 -4.66 18.22 -30.15
C ARG A 403 -5.29 16.96 -30.77
N GLU A 404 -5.84 17.11 -31.98
CA GLU A 404 -6.69 16.11 -32.63
C GLU A 404 -5.97 15.29 -33.70
N VAL A 405 -4.63 15.37 -33.73
CA VAL A 405 -3.81 14.62 -34.69
C VAL A 405 -4.08 13.12 -34.63
N LYS A 406 -4.38 12.53 -35.78
CA LYS A 406 -4.45 11.08 -35.98
C LYS A 406 -3.30 10.65 -36.88
N VAL A 407 -2.58 9.64 -36.45
CA VAL A 407 -1.47 9.05 -37.21
C VAL A 407 -1.74 7.56 -37.38
N GLU A 408 -2.00 7.15 -38.61
CA GLU A 408 -2.49 5.83 -38.97
C GLU A 408 -1.38 5.06 -39.73
N PRO A 409 -0.65 4.15 -39.05
CA PRO A 409 0.34 3.31 -39.69
C PRO A 409 -0.30 2.19 -40.51
N SER A 410 0.17 2.03 -41.74
CA SER A 410 -0.25 1.00 -42.69
C SER A 410 0.97 0.45 -43.45
N VAL A 411 0.81 -0.68 -44.14
CA VAL A 411 1.83 -1.18 -45.08
C VAL A 411 1.17 -1.69 -46.34
N VAL A 412 1.90 -1.65 -47.45
CA VAL A 412 1.54 -2.27 -48.73
C VAL A 412 2.67 -3.22 -49.11
N ALA A 413 2.39 -4.53 -49.18
CA ALA A 413 3.33 -5.50 -49.73
C ALA A 413 3.49 -5.26 -51.24
N GLN A 414 4.72 -5.31 -51.74
CA GLN A 414 5.01 -5.13 -53.15
C GLN A 414 4.96 -6.49 -53.86
N ALA A 415 4.41 -6.51 -55.09
CA ALA A 415 4.31 -7.71 -55.91
C ALA A 415 5.65 -8.02 -56.62
N THR A 416 6.70 -8.24 -55.82
CA THR A 416 8.10 -8.41 -56.25
C THR A 416 8.60 -9.82 -55.91
N GLN A 417 9.65 -10.29 -56.60
CA GLN A 417 10.31 -11.58 -56.28
C GLN A 417 11.02 -11.53 -54.92
N GLU A 418 11.56 -10.37 -54.55
CA GLU A 418 11.98 -10.10 -53.18
C GLU A 418 10.76 -9.76 -52.32
N ALA A 419 10.69 -10.28 -51.09
CA ALA A 419 9.63 -9.97 -50.14
C ALA A 419 9.81 -8.54 -49.59
N LEU A 420 9.25 -7.56 -50.32
CA LEU A 420 9.36 -6.14 -50.03
C LEU A 420 8.01 -5.55 -49.61
N LEU A 421 8.04 -4.53 -48.74
CA LEU A 421 6.88 -3.70 -48.46
C LEU A 421 7.23 -2.21 -48.40
N THR A 422 6.24 -1.39 -48.69
CA THR A 422 6.22 0.03 -48.35
C THR A 422 5.52 0.18 -47.00
N ALA A 423 6.16 0.86 -46.04
CA ALA A 423 5.48 1.33 -44.83
C ALA A 423 4.91 2.72 -45.10
N ARG A 424 3.65 2.97 -44.74
CA ARG A 424 2.98 4.26 -44.95
C ARG A 424 2.38 4.78 -43.64
N ILE A 425 2.70 6.02 -43.31
CA ILE A 425 2.20 6.74 -42.14
C ILE A 425 1.28 7.85 -42.66
N ALA A 426 -0.03 7.63 -42.56
CA ALA A 426 -1.01 8.64 -42.92
C ALA A 426 -1.29 9.56 -41.73
N ILE A 427 -1.18 10.86 -41.92
CA ILE A 427 -1.39 11.88 -40.89
C ILE A 427 -2.64 12.68 -41.25
N ASN A 428 -3.57 12.79 -40.31
CA ASN A 428 -4.60 13.82 -40.30
C ASN A 428 -4.25 14.77 -39.17
N GLU A 429 -3.76 15.97 -39.52
CA GLU A 429 -3.16 16.91 -38.57
C GLU A 429 -4.19 17.54 -37.62
N GLY A 430 -5.43 17.76 -38.12
CA GLY A 430 -6.45 18.52 -37.39
C GLY A 430 -6.13 20.03 -37.29
N PRO A 431 -6.98 20.82 -36.60
CA PRO A 431 -6.70 22.23 -36.35
C PRO A 431 -5.52 22.39 -35.38
N ARG A 432 -4.69 23.41 -35.60
CA ARG A 432 -3.62 23.80 -34.68
C ARG A 432 -4.18 24.65 -33.56
N THR A 433 -4.33 24.07 -32.36
CA THR A 433 -4.79 24.81 -31.18
C THR A 433 -3.67 25.65 -30.56
N VAL A 434 -3.87 26.96 -30.48
CA VAL A 434 -2.99 27.93 -29.81
C VAL A 434 -3.70 28.48 -28.57
N ILE A 435 -2.96 28.73 -27.50
CA ILE A 435 -3.51 29.34 -26.28
C ILE A 435 -3.83 30.81 -26.58
N GLY A 436 -5.11 31.17 -26.51
CA GLY A 436 -5.58 32.55 -26.72
C GLY A 436 -5.53 33.38 -25.45
N GLU A 437 -5.83 32.77 -24.30
CA GLU A 437 -5.90 33.43 -23.00
C GLU A 437 -5.49 32.46 -21.87
N THR A 438 -4.81 33.00 -20.86
CA THR A 438 -4.48 32.30 -19.61
C THR A 438 -4.87 33.17 -18.41
N ALA A 439 -5.93 32.76 -17.73
CA ALA A 439 -6.53 33.42 -16.57
C ALA A 439 -6.27 32.64 -15.27
N PHE A 440 -6.31 33.37 -14.16
CA PHE A 440 -6.25 32.85 -12.80
C PHE A 440 -7.39 33.52 -12.02
N ASP A 441 -8.12 32.74 -11.22
CA ASP A 441 -9.17 33.24 -10.32
C ASP A 441 -8.92 32.73 -8.90
N GLY A 442 -9.42 33.45 -7.89
CA GLY A 442 -9.25 33.10 -6.48
C GLY A 442 -7.83 33.31 -5.93
N ASN A 443 -6.88 33.78 -6.75
CA ASN A 443 -5.48 33.97 -6.38
C ASN A 443 -5.21 35.30 -5.63
N GLU A 444 -5.74 35.43 -4.42
CA GLU A 444 -5.56 36.62 -3.56
C GLU A 444 -4.14 36.75 -2.97
N ALA A 445 -3.53 35.65 -2.50
CA ALA A 445 -2.21 35.65 -1.86
C ALA A 445 -1.02 35.65 -2.85
N ILE A 446 -1.26 35.42 -4.16
CA ILE A 446 -0.20 35.43 -5.19
C ILE A 446 -0.66 36.21 -6.43
N SER A 447 0.14 37.19 -6.84
CA SER A 447 -0.21 38.02 -8.01
C SER A 447 -0.27 37.20 -9.32
N PRO A 448 -1.18 37.52 -10.25
CA PRO A 448 -1.22 36.88 -11.57
C PRO A 448 0.08 37.03 -12.37
N ALA A 449 0.87 38.07 -12.08
CA ALA A 449 2.19 38.27 -12.70
C ALA A 449 3.21 37.22 -12.21
N THR A 450 3.20 36.89 -10.91
CA THR A 450 4.02 35.83 -10.33
C THR A 450 3.61 34.45 -10.85
N LEU A 451 2.30 34.15 -10.89
CA LEU A 451 1.82 32.86 -11.40
C LEU A 451 2.20 32.66 -12.88
N ARG A 452 2.19 33.72 -13.69
CA ARG A 452 2.67 33.70 -15.09
C ARG A 452 4.16 33.41 -15.26
N THR A 453 5.00 33.57 -14.23
CA THR A 453 6.42 33.17 -14.31
C THR A 453 6.66 31.69 -13.98
N LEU A 454 5.67 30.99 -13.43
CA LEU A 454 5.76 29.58 -13.04
C LEU A 454 5.30 28.62 -14.16
N ILE A 455 4.57 29.12 -15.17
CA ILE A 455 3.86 28.29 -16.15
C ILE A 455 4.40 28.44 -17.59
N GLY A 456 4.35 27.36 -18.36
CA GLY A 456 4.68 27.35 -19.79
C GLY A 456 3.52 27.74 -20.71
N SER A 457 2.28 27.50 -20.28
CA SER A 457 1.04 27.63 -21.06
C SER A 457 0.54 29.08 -21.14
N LEU A 458 1.37 29.96 -21.71
CA LEU A 458 1.09 31.38 -21.92
C LEU A 458 0.40 31.64 -23.28
N PRO A 459 -0.33 32.78 -23.43
CA PRO A 459 -0.93 33.16 -24.71
C PRO A 459 0.07 33.20 -25.87
N GLY A 460 -0.37 32.75 -27.05
CA GLY A 460 0.46 32.58 -28.25
C GLY A 460 1.31 31.31 -28.27
N ARG A 461 1.38 30.53 -27.17
CA ARG A 461 2.01 29.20 -27.17
C ARG A 461 1.04 28.13 -27.72
N PRO A 462 1.53 27.03 -28.32
CA PRO A 462 0.68 25.90 -28.68
C PRO A 462 0.04 25.25 -27.45
N TYR A 463 -1.20 24.77 -27.57
CA TYR A 463 -1.82 23.98 -26.50
C TYR A 463 -1.22 22.57 -26.46
N TYR A 464 -0.57 22.22 -25.35
CA TYR A 464 -0.01 20.87 -25.13
C TYR A 464 -0.38 20.39 -23.72
N GLN A 465 -1.35 19.48 -23.64
CA GLN A 465 -2.00 19.09 -22.38
C GLN A 465 -1.07 18.71 -21.22
N PRO A 466 0.02 17.93 -21.41
CA PRO A 466 0.95 17.61 -20.32
C PRO A 466 1.65 18.84 -19.71
N GLN A 467 1.90 19.90 -20.49
CA GLN A 467 2.42 21.16 -19.95
C GLN A 467 1.36 21.85 -19.08
N VAL A 468 0.10 21.92 -19.53
CA VAL A 468 -0.97 22.57 -18.76
C VAL A 468 -1.23 21.86 -17.41
N VAL A 469 -1.06 20.54 -17.38
CA VAL A 469 -1.13 19.76 -16.12
C VAL A 469 0.06 20.07 -15.21
N ALA A 470 1.29 20.08 -15.74
CA ALA A 470 2.47 20.46 -14.97
C ALA A 470 2.40 21.91 -14.46
N ASP A 471 1.83 22.82 -15.23
CA ASP A 471 1.62 24.22 -14.87
C ASP A 471 0.63 24.37 -13.70
N ARG A 472 -0.46 23.60 -13.69
CA ARG A 472 -1.40 23.52 -12.55
C ARG A 472 -0.66 23.08 -11.28
N ASP A 473 0.16 22.03 -11.40
CA ASP A 473 0.89 21.45 -10.28
C ASP A 473 2.01 22.38 -9.77
N ALA A 474 2.63 23.16 -10.64
CA ALA A 474 3.58 24.23 -10.27
C ALA A 474 2.90 25.38 -9.51
N VAL A 475 1.70 25.80 -9.93
CA VAL A 475 0.89 26.80 -9.22
C VAL A 475 0.49 26.29 -7.83
N LEU A 476 -0.03 25.06 -7.74
CA LEU A 476 -0.38 24.42 -6.47
C LEU A 476 0.83 24.31 -5.52
N PHE A 477 1.99 23.92 -6.05
CA PHE A 477 3.22 23.80 -5.26
C PHE A 477 3.67 25.13 -4.64
N GLU A 478 3.61 26.23 -5.39
CA GLU A 478 3.92 27.58 -4.87
C GLU A 478 2.99 27.99 -3.71
N TYR A 479 1.71 27.59 -3.76
CA TYR A 479 0.76 27.80 -2.65
C TYR A 479 1.12 27.00 -1.40
N LEU A 480 1.40 25.70 -1.56
CA LEU A 480 1.84 24.83 -0.48
C LEU A 480 3.13 25.36 0.17
N GLU A 481 4.06 25.90 -0.61
CA GLU A 481 5.28 26.53 -0.11
C GLU A 481 5.05 27.85 0.64
N ARG A 482 3.90 28.51 0.47
CA ARG A 482 3.56 29.79 1.11
C ARG A 482 2.73 29.69 2.37
N GLY A 483 2.46 28.46 2.86
CA GLY A 483 1.63 28.20 4.04
C GLY A 483 0.24 27.65 3.74
N HIS A 484 -0.17 27.59 2.47
CA HIS A 484 -1.54 27.25 2.08
C HIS A 484 -1.71 25.73 1.93
N GLN A 485 -1.56 24.97 3.03
CA GLN A 485 -1.62 23.50 3.01
C GLN A 485 -2.94 22.93 2.47
N LEU A 486 -4.04 23.70 2.57
CA LEU A 486 -5.37 23.31 2.13
C LEU A 486 -5.70 23.82 0.71
N ALA A 487 -4.71 24.32 -0.03
CA ALA A 487 -4.92 24.85 -1.37
C ALA A 487 -5.35 23.75 -2.37
N THR A 488 -6.27 24.09 -3.27
CA THR A 488 -6.49 23.34 -4.52
C THR A 488 -6.37 24.28 -5.73
N VAL A 489 -6.02 23.69 -6.88
CA VAL A 489 -5.95 24.39 -8.16
C VAL A 489 -6.65 23.54 -9.21
N ASP A 490 -7.83 23.97 -9.61
CA ASP A 490 -8.63 23.36 -10.65
C ASP A 490 -8.34 24.00 -12.02
N LEU A 491 -8.51 23.22 -13.09
CA LEU A 491 -8.05 23.60 -14.43
C LEU A 491 -9.18 23.47 -15.47
N GLU A 492 -9.92 24.55 -15.62
CA GLU A 492 -10.91 24.74 -16.66
C GLU A 492 -10.24 25.02 -18.02
N ARG A 493 -10.82 24.43 -19.06
CA ARG A 493 -10.31 24.46 -20.43
C ARG A 493 -11.48 24.59 -21.39
N THR A 494 -11.57 25.72 -22.08
CA THR A 494 -12.52 25.90 -23.18
C THR A 494 -11.76 26.01 -24.50
N PHE A 495 -12.40 25.57 -25.58
CA PHE A 495 -11.86 25.64 -26.94
C PHE A 495 -12.88 26.32 -27.84
N SER A 496 -12.40 27.03 -28.87
CA SER A 496 -13.29 27.59 -29.89
C SER A 496 -13.89 26.50 -30.79
N ASP A 497 -15.03 26.79 -31.41
CA ASP A 497 -15.78 25.84 -32.26
C ASP A 497 -14.98 25.32 -33.47
N ASP A 498 -13.98 26.09 -33.93
CA ASP A 498 -13.03 25.74 -34.99
C ASP A 498 -11.79 24.96 -34.48
N GLY A 499 -11.69 24.74 -33.16
CA GLY A 499 -10.57 24.10 -32.48
C GLY A 499 -9.26 24.89 -32.46
N THR A 500 -9.17 26.09 -33.06
CA THR A 500 -7.90 26.82 -33.23
C THR A 500 -7.43 27.55 -31.97
N ARG A 501 -8.33 27.84 -31.02
CA ARG A 501 -8.00 28.53 -29.77
C ARG A 501 -8.33 27.69 -28.54
N ALA A 502 -7.49 27.84 -27.51
CA ALA A 502 -7.75 27.38 -26.15
C ALA A 502 -7.75 28.57 -25.18
N THR A 503 -8.73 28.65 -24.30
CA THR A 503 -8.69 29.49 -23.11
C THR A 503 -8.47 28.61 -21.89
N LEU A 504 -7.48 28.98 -21.07
CA LEU A 504 -7.06 28.26 -19.88
C LEU A 504 -7.41 29.09 -18.65
N ARG A 505 -8.10 28.49 -17.69
CA ARG A 505 -8.48 29.15 -16.44
C ARG A 505 -8.07 28.26 -15.26
N PHE A 506 -7.12 28.75 -14.47
CA PHE A 506 -6.68 28.13 -13.23
C PHE A 506 -7.51 28.70 -12.08
N VAL A 507 -8.46 27.91 -11.57
CA VAL A 507 -9.31 28.30 -10.44
C VAL A 507 -8.61 27.87 -9.16
N VAL A 508 -8.17 28.84 -8.36
CA VAL A 508 -7.45 28.59 -7.11
C VAL A 508 -8.41 28.69 -5.93
N HIS A 509 -8.37 27.69 -5.05
CA HIS A 509 -8.99 27.76 -3.73
C HIS A 509 -7.88 27.75 -2.70
N GLU A 510 -7.40 28.92 -2.29
CA GLU A 510 -6.16 29.04 -1.49
C GLU A 510 -6.25 28.45 -0.09
N GLY A 511 -7.42 28.52 0.56
CA GLY A 511 -7.57 28.16 1.97
C GLY A 511 -6.76 29.06 2.93
N PRO A 512 -6.84 28.79 4.25
CA PRO A 512 -6.11 29.57 5.25
C PRO A 512 -4.60 29.41 5.09
N ARG A 513 -3.88 30.53 5.22
CA ARG A 513 -2.41 30.53 5.29
C ARG A 513 -1.97 30.11 6.68
N ILE A 514 -1.28 28.97 6.77
CA ILE A 514 -0.78 28.39 8.01
C ILE A 514 0.68 28.80 8.23
N VAL A 515 0.97 29.25 9.46
CA VAL A 515 2.34 29.53 9.94
C VAL A 515 2.74 28.58 11.06
N ILE A 516 4.05 28.37 11.20
CA ILE A 516 4.66 27.74 12.37
C ILE A 516 4.46 28.67 13.57
N ASP A 517 3.95 28.13 14.69
CA ASP A 517 3.85 28.89 15.94
C ASP A 517 5.07 28.59 16.82
N GLN A 518 5.24 27.36 17.29
CA GLN A 518 6.43 26.93 18.03
C GLN A 518 7.15 25.77 17.34
N VAL A 519 8.43 25.61 17.69
CA VAL A 519 9.25 24.46 17.32
C VAL A 519 9.64 23.77 18.63
N LEU A 520 9.00 22.64 18.93
CA LEU A 520 9.18 21.92 20.19
C LEU A 520 10.26 20.84 20.01
N VAL A 521 11.35 20.92 20.76
CA VAL A 521 12.48 19.97 20.67
C VAL A 521 12.51 19.03 21.88
N VAL A 522 12.63 17.73 21.62
CA VAL A 522 12.63 16.67 22.65
C VAL A 522 13.57 15.50 22.31
N GLY A 523 14.08 14.82 23.34
CA GLY A 523 15.01 13.69 23.24
C GLY A 523 16.50 14.07 23.22
N ASN A 524 16.81 15.35 23.41
CA ASN A 524 18.17 15.92 23.37
C ASN A 524 18.80 15.98 24.77
N GLN A 525 19.66 15.01 25.09
CA GLN A 525 20.26 14.89 26.42
C GLN A 525 21.58 15.68 26.55
N ARG A 526 22.32 15.81 25.45
CA ARG A 526 23.67 16.41 25.38
C ARG A 526 23.71 17.63 24.47
N THR A 527 22.88 17.66 23.43
CA THR A 527 22.78 18.76 22.46
C THR A 527 21.84 19.85 22.99
N SER A 528 22.20 21.13 22.84
CA SER A 528 21.31 22.22 23.25
C SER A 528 20.14 22.39 22.26
N VAL A 529 18.96 22.71 22.81
CA VAL A 529 17.75 22.99 22.02
C VAL A 529 18.00 24.11 21.01
N ASP A 530 18.65 25.20 21.46
CA ASP A 530 19.04 26.37 20.68
C ASP A 530 19.92 26.01 19.46
N THR A 531 20.61 24.86 19.50
CA THR A 531 21.38 24.33 18.38
C THR A 531 20.48 23.55 17.43
N ILE A 532 19.61 22.67 17.94
CA ILE A 532 18.67 21.91 17.11
C ILE A 532 17.72 22.86 16.37
N GLU A 533 17.13 23.84 17.05
CA GLU A 533 16.28 24.88 16.45
C GLU A 533 17.00 25.60 15.31
N ARG A 534 18.21 26.11 15.55
CA ARG A 534 19.04 26.80 14.55
C ARG A 534 19.33 25.92 13.32
N GLU A 535 19.71 24.67 13.53
CA GLU A 535 20.02 23.75 12.42
C GLU A 535 18.76 23.29 11.66
N THR A 536 17.56 23.32 12.27
CA THR A 536 16.31 23.10 11.49
C THR A 536 16.09 24.17 10.43
N GLY A 537 16.43 25.42 10.74
CA GLY A 537 16.06 26.60 9.93
C GLY A 537 14.56 26.92 9.93
N LEU A 538 13.78 26.33 10.85
CA LEU A 538 12.38 26.68 11.10
C LEU A 538 12.32 27.85 12.09
N THR A 539 11.24 28.65 12.06
CA THR A 539 11.09 29.80 12.97
C THR A 539 9.61 30.15 13.15
N THR A 540 9.22 30.56 14.36
CA THR A 540 7.90 31.15 14.66
C THR A 540 7.51 32.23 13.65
N GLY A 541 6.26 32.19 13.19
CA GLY A 541 5.70 33.10 12.18
C GLY A 541 6.10 32.78 10.73
N MET A 542 7.03 31.85 10.49
CA MET A 542 7.35 31.39 9.14
C MET A 542 6.20 30.56 8.56
N PRO A 543 5.86 30.70 7.26
CA PRO A 543 4.82 29.87 6.65
C PRO A 543 5.20 28.40 6.62
N LEU A 544 4.23 27.54 6.92
CA LEU A 544 4.43 26.09 6.95
C LEU A 544 4.61 25.54 5.53
N SER A 545 5.61 24.69 5.32
CA SER A 545 5.95 24.09 4.04
C SER A 545 6.48 22.68 4.26
N ILE A 546 6.05 21.74 3.42
CA ILE A 546 6.54 20.36 3.46
C ILE A 546 8.03 20.30 3.10
N SER A 547 8.48 21.08 2.12
CA SER A 547 9.91 21.16 1.77
C SER A 547 10.76 21.68 2.93
N ARG A 548 10.27 22.63 3.74
CA ARG A 548 10.97 23.14 4.94
C ARG A 548 11.08 22.08 6.04
N LEU A 549 10.04 21.27 6.27
CA LEU A 549 10.10 20.17 7.24
C LEU A 549 11.08 19.06 6.80
N ILE A 550 11.07 18.72 5.51
CA ILE A 550 12.03 17.77 4.91
C ILE A 550 13.46 18.32 5.03
N ASP A 551 13.67 19.61 4.79
CA ASP A 551 14.97 20.26 4.93
C ASP A 551 15.47 20.28 6.38
N ALA A 552 14.60 20.58 7.34
CA ALA A 552 14.92 20.52 8.76
C ALA A 552 15.39 19.11 9.17
N GLN A 553 14.64 18.07 8.78
CA GLN A 553 15.02 16.68 9.05
C GLN A 553 16.35 16.30 8.36
N ARG A 554 16.55 16.76 7.11
CA ARG A 554 17.77 16.53 6.32
C ARG A 554 19.00 17.18 6.98
N ARG A 555 18.89 18.42 7.45
CA ARG A 555 19.97 19.15 8.13
C ARG A 555 20.37 18.48 9.44
N LEU A 556 19.38 18.20 10.31
CA LEU A 556 19.63 17.50 11.58
C LEU A 556 20.25 16.11 11.38
N GLY A 557 19.81 15.36 10.37
CA GLY A 557 20.42 14.07 10.00
C GLY A 557 21.87 14.21 9.52
N ALA A 558 22.20 15.28 8.78
CA ALA A 558 23.54 15.54 8.27
C ALA A 558 24.57 15.88 9.36
N LEU A 559 24.13 16.25 10.58
CA LEU A 559 25.01 16.50 11.72
C LEU A 559 25.66 15.21 12.27
N GLY A 560 25.07 14.04 12.00
CA GLY A 560 25.56 12.74 12.52
C GLY A 560 25.41 12.54 14.03
N LEU A 561 24.82 13.49 14.76
CA LEU A 561 24.65 13.45 16.24
C LEU A 561 23.50 12.55 16.71
N PHE A 562 22.59 12.18 15.80
CA PHE A 562 21.33 11.51 16.12
C PHE A 562 21.17 10.19 15.37
N ARG A 563 20.82 9.12 16.10
CA ARG A 563 20.44 7.80 15.56
C ARG A 563 19.04 7.81 14.93
N ARG A 564 18.19 8.75 15.33
CA ARG A 564 16.89 9.06 14.67
C ARG A 564 16.59 10.55 14.78
N VAL A 565 15.99 11.10 13.73
CA VAL A 565 15.35 12.42 13.73
C VAL A 565 13.95 12.23 13.13
N GLN A 566 12.94 12.83 13.75
CA GLN A 566 11.59 12.96 13.21
C GLN A 566 11.13 14.40 13.39
N VAL A 567 10.68 15.03 12.30
CA VAL A 567 9.99 16.32 12.32
C VAL A 567 8.51 16.07 12.00
N SER A 568 7.58 16.65 12.75
CA SER A 568 6.14 16.39 12.58
C SER A 568 5.26 17.58 13.00
N GLU A 569 4.19 17.81 12.26
CA GLU A 569 3.15 18.80 12.59
C GLU A 569 2.25 18.28 13.73
N LEU A 570 1.96 19.14 14.71
CA LEU A 570 0.96 18.88 15.74
C LEU A 570 -0.39 19.51 15.35
N GLN A 571 -1.43 18.68 15.28
CA GLN A 571 -2.75 19.08 14.76
C GLN A 571 -3.77 19.31 15.87
N GLN A 572 -3.76 20.53 16.45
CA GLN A 572 -4.90 21.17 17.11
C GLN A 572 -4.60 22.65 17.45
N GLY A 573 -5.56 23.35 18.07
CA GLY A 573 -5.40 24.73 18.54
C GLY A 573 -6.04 25.77 17.61
N SER A 574 -5.44 25.99 16.43
CA SER A 574 -5.80 27.09 15.51
C SER A 574 -6.00 26.63 14.06
N GLU A 575 -6.80 27.37 13.27
CA GLU A 575 -6.92 27.13 11.82
C GLU A 575 -5.70 27.66 11.03
N THR A 576 -4.96 28.62 11.57
CA THR A 576 -3.87 29.36 10.87
C THR A 576 -2.48 29.18 11.50
N ARG A 577 -2.36 28.42 12.60
CA ARG A 577 -1.12 28.21 13.34
C ARG A 577 -0.90 26.71 13.62
N ARG A 578 0.35 26.26 13.63
CA ARG A 578 0.76 24.87 13.91
C ARG A 578 2.07 24.82 14.66
N ASP A 579 2.15 23.92 15.64
CA ASP A 579 3.41 23.60 16.29
C ASP A 579 4.12 22.45 15.58
N ILE A 580 5.46 22.52 15.54
CA ILE A 580 6.31 21.51 14.91
C ILE A 580 7.09 20.79 15.99
N LEU A 581 6.82 19.50 16.18
CA LEU A 581 7.57 18.64 17.08
C LEU A 581 8.80 18.07 16.37
N VAL A 582 9.96 18.28 16.97
CA VAL A 582 11.26 17.77 16.55
C VAL A 582 11.74 16.75 17.59
N VAL A 583 11.53 15.47 17.29
CA VAL A 583 11.99 14.35 18.13
C VAL A 583 13.35 13.88 17.64
N VAL A 584 14.35 13.90 18.52
CA VAL A 584 15.68 13.36 18.25
C VAL A 584 16.00 12.17 19.16
N GLU A 585 16.85 11.25 18.69
CA GLU A 585 17.42 10.17 19.52
C GLU A 585 18.95 10.24 19.38
N GLU A 586 19.65 10.71 20.42
CA GLU A 586 21.12 10.91 20.39
C GLU A 586 21.94 9.61 20.28
N GLY A 587 23.14 9.74 19.70
CA GLY A 587 24.12 8.67 19.45
C GLY A 587 24.93 8.19 20.64
#